data_AF-A0A2C9ERX6-F1
#
_entry.id   AF-A0A2C9ERX6-F1
#
_cell.length_a   1.000
_cell.length_b   1.000
_cell.length_c   1.000
_cell.angle_alpha   90.00
_cell.angle_beta   90.00
_cell.angle_gamma   90.00
#
_symmetry.space_group_name_H-M   'P 1'
#
loop_
_entity.id
_entity.type
_entity.pdbx_description
1 polymer ?
#
loop_
_entity_poly.entity_id
_entity_poly.type
_entity_poly.pdbx_seq_one_letter_code
_entity_poly.pdbx_strand_id
1 'polypeptide(L)'
;MSITSELICQAADQLKGFVGFNRKTGRYIVRFSEDSFGMDVADDAIVPAHEFVWAPVSDQAMSLKREQIQLLLDQNIDDRINISEPLRVYMRRSDLPEIQAVRSLLSTTQG
;
A
#
# COMPACT_ATOMS: atom_id res chain seq x y z
N MET A 1 8.37 -5.11 22.30
CA MET A 1 7.99 -5.92 21.13
C MET A 1 8.77 -5.41 19.94
N SER A 2 9.63 -6.24 19.34
CA SER A 2 10.47 -5.84 18.21
C SER A 2 9.67 -6.01 16.94
N ILE A 3 9.16 -4.91 16.37
CA ILE A 3 8.60 -4.92 15.01
C ILE A 3 9.77 -5.15 14.04
N THR A 4 9.75 -6.27 13.32
CA THR A 4 10.73 -6.59 12.27
C THR A 4 10.26 -6.07 10.91
N SER A 5 11.20 -5.88 9.98
CA SER A 5 10.91 -5.51 8.59
C SER A 5 9.94 -6.47 7.91
N GLU A 6 10.04 -7.78 8.20
CA GLU A 6 9.13 -8.81 7.71
C GLU A 6 7.68 -8.56 8.16
N LEU A 7 7.46 -8.23 9.44
CA LEU A 7 6.12 -7.92 9.94
C LEU A 7 5.51 -6.68 9.27
N ILE A 8 6.34 -5.68 8.96
CA ILE A 8 5.89 -4.46 8.27
C ILE A 8 5.53 -4.79 6.81
N CYS A 9 6.35 -5.60 6.13
CA CYS A 9 6.06 -6.08 4.78
C CYS A 9 4.75 -6.85 4.74
N GLN A 10 4.57 -7.80 5.66
CA GLN A 10 3.36 -8.61 5.75
C GLN A 10 2.14 -7.76 6.14
N ALA A 11 2.32 -6.70 6.92
CA ALA A 11 1.25 -5.75 7.22
C ALA A 11 0.86 -4.88 6.02
N ALA A 12 1.82 -4.49 5.18
CA ALA A 12 1.57 -3.75 3.95
C ALA A 12 0.83 -4.62 2.92
N ASP A 13 1.15 -5.91 2.83
CA ASP A 13 0.45 -6.86 1.96
C ASP A 13 -0.99 -7.14 2.41
N GLN A 14 -1.24 -7.13 3.72
CA GLN A 14 -2.57 -7.28 4.31
C GLN A 14 -3.47 -6.03 4.16
N LEU A 15 -3.00 -4.97 3.50
CA LEU A 15 -3.79 -3.78 3.25
C LEU A 15 -4.96 -4.10 2.31
N LYS A 16 -6.15 -3.70 2.75
CA LYS A 16 -7.39 -3.92 2.00
C LYS A 16 -7.89 -2.63 1.38
N GLY A 17 -8.65 -2.77 0.30
CA GLY A 17 -9.24 -1.66 -0.42
C GLY A 17 -8.40 -1.20 -1.60
N PHE A 18 -8.88 -0.13 -2.21
CA PHE A 18 -8.44 0.40 -3.49
C PHE A 18 -8.23 1.90 -3.35
N VAL A 19 -7.18 2.39 -4.00
CA VAL A 19 -6.79 3.80 -4.06
C VAL A 19 -7.07 4.26 -5.49
N GLY A 20 -7.98 5.23 -5.63
CA GLY A 20 -8.35 5.83 -6.89
C GLY A 20 -7.87 7.26 -6.97
N PHE A 21 -7.21 7.64 -8.06
CA PHE A 21 -6.84 9.05 -8.27
C PHE A 21 -7.99 9.84 -8.89
N ASN A 22 -8.54 10.78 -8.12
CA ASN A 22 -9.61 11.65 -8.56
C ASN A 22 -9.03 12.81 -9.38
N ARG A 23 -9.19 12.75 -10.71
CA ARG A 23 -8.67 13.78 -11.63
C ARG A 23 -9.34 15.15 -11.47
N LYS A 24 -10.57 15.18 -10.97
CA LYS A 24 -11.37 16.40 -10.83
C LYS A 24 -10.94 17.27 -9.65
N THR A 25 -10.51 16.63 -8.57
CA THR A 25 -10.00 17.28 -7.35
C THR A 25 -8.48 17.20 -7.22
N GLY A 26 -7.83 16.36 -8.02
CA GLY A 26 -6.38 16.11 -7.95
C GLY A 26 -5.95 15.39 -6.67
N ARG A 27 -6.85 14.61 -6.05
CA ARG A 27 -6.61 13.93 -4.78
C ARG A 27 -6.77 12.43 -4.91
N TYR A 28 -6.01 11.69 -4.10
CA TYR A 28 -6.22 10.25 -3.94
C TYR A 28 -7.41 10.02 -3.01
N ILE A 29 -8.28 9.10 -3.41
CA ILE A 29 -9.44 8.66 -2.63
C ILE A 29 -9.26 7.17 -2.37
N VAL A 30 -9.59 6.71 -1.17
CA VAL A 30 -9.52 5.28 -0.85
C VAL A 30 -10.93 4.73 -0.59
N ARG A 31 -11.24 3.61 -1.23
CA ARG A 31 -12.53 2.91 -1.16
C ARG A 31 -12.35 1.41 -1.06
N PHE A 32 -13.36 0.75 -0.52
CA PHE A 32 -13.40 -0.72 -0.41
C PHE A 32 -13.87 -1.42 -1.68
N SER A 33 -14.52 -0.68 -2.55
CA SER A 33 -15.08 -1.19 -3.80
C SER A 33 -14.74 -0.23 -4.92
N GLU A 34 -14.30 -0.79 -6.03
CA GLU A 34 -14.07 -0.06 -7.29
C GLU A 34 -15.35 0.66 -7.74
N ASP A 35 -16.50 0.00 -7.56
CA ASP A 35 -17.82 0.55 -7.85
C ASP A 35 -18.17 1.82 -7.04
N SER A 36 -17.58 1.99 -5.84
CA SER A 36 -17.85 3.15 -4.97
C SER A 36 -17.14 4.43 -5.42
N PHE A 37 -16.23 4.37 -6.39
CA PHE A 37 -15.60 5.58 -6.92
C PHE A 37 -16.51 6.36 -7.87
N GLY A 38 -17.52 5.71 -8.46
CA GLY A 38 -18.45 6.31 -9.40
C GLY A 38 -17.76 6.81 -10.68
N MET A 39 -18.39 7.75 -11.38
CA MET A 39 -17.89 8.29 -12.66
C MET A 39 -16.71 9.28 -12.53
N ASP A 40 -16.23 9.58 -11.32
CA ASP A 40 -15.28 10.66 -11.08
C ASP A 40 -13.81 10.20 -11.02
N VAL A 41 -13.59 8.89 -10.88
CA VAL A 41 -12.27 8.25 -10.94
C VAL A 41 -12.28 7.31 -12.14
N ALA A 42 -11.23 7.37 -12.96
CA ALA A 42 -11.05 6.42 -14.04
C ALA A 42 -10.68 5.06 -13.44
N ASP A 43 -11.33 3.99 -13.91
CA ASP A 43 -11.05 2.60 -13.50
C ASP A 43 -9.55 2.26 -13.65
N ASP A 44 -8.95 2.73 -14.73
CA ASP A 44 -7.51 2.63 -15.03
C ASP A 44 -6.58 3.34 -14.01
N ALA A 45 -7.14 4.25 -13.19
CA ALA A 45 -6.43 4.96 -12.13
C ALA A 45 -6.74 4.42 -10.73
N ILE A 46 -7.40 3.26 -10.64
CA ILE A 46 -7.66 2.54 -9.39
C ILE A 46 -6.59 1.47 -9.22
N VAL A 47 -5.91 1.50 -8.09
CA VAL A 47 -4.87 0.52 -7.73
C VAL A 47 -5.13 -0.02 -6.33
N PRO A 48 -4.87 -1.31 -6.06
CA PRO A 48 -5.05 -1.86 -4.72
C PRO A 48 -4.17 -1.16 -3.69
N ALA A 49 -4.66 -0.98 -2.46
CA ALA A 49 -3.92 -0.26 -1.41
C ALA A 49 -2.58 -0.93 -1.04
N HIS A 50 -2.51 -2.27 -1.08
CA HIS A 50 -1.26 -2.99 -0.88
C HIS A 50 -0.26 -2.66 -2.00
N GLU A 51 -0.68 -2.71 -3.26
CA GLU A 51 0.21 -2.38 -4.39
C GLU A 51 0.56 -0.89 -4.41
N PHE A 52 -0.36 -0.02 -4.02
CA PHE A 52 -0.15 1.41 -3.95
C PHE A 52 0.96 1.82 -3.00
N VAL A 53 1.27 1.08 -1.93
CA VAL A 53 2.38 1.42 -1.01
C VAL A 53 3.73 0.87 -1.46
N TRP A 54 3.74 0.00 -2.46
CA TRP A 54 4.93 -0.63 -3.02
C TRP A 54 5.32 0.05 -4.34
N ALA A 55 6.42 0.78 -4.33
CA ALA A 55 6.98 1.35 -5.55
C ALA A 55 8.02 0.39 -6.17
N PRO A 56 7.92 0.05 -7.47
CA PRO A 56 8.96 -0.72 -8.14
C PRO A 56 10.26 0.10 -8.17
N VAL A 57 11.34 -0.46 -7.64
CA VAL A 57 12.69 0.12 -7.70
C VAL A 57 13.56 -0.58 -8.74
N SER A 58 13.35 -1.89 -8.90
CA SER A 58 13.99 -2.72 -9.93
C SER A 58 13.00 -3.77 -10.45
N ASP A 59 13.37 -4.48 -11.51
CA ASP A 59 12.56 -5.53 -12.17
C ASP A 59 11.94 -6.55 -11.19
N GLN A 60 12.62 -6.84 -10.08
CA GLN A 60 12.16 -7.80 -9.05
C GLN A 60 12.07 -7.19 -7.64
N ALA A 61 12.41 -5.90 -7.48
CA ALA A 61 12.48 -5.26 -6.17
C ALA A 61 11.46 -4.14 -6.06
N MET A 62 10.65 -4.21 -5.01
CA MET A 62 9.70 -3.18 -4.61
C MET A 62 10.18 -2.54 -3.31
N SER A 63 10.02 -1.23 -3.20
CA SER A 63 10.32 -0.49 -1.97
C SER A 63 9.06 0.13 -1.41
N LEU A 64 8.90 -0.01 -0.09
CA LEU A 64 7.76 0.49 0.65
C LEU A 64 7.89 2.01 0.84
N LYS A 65 7.10 2.79 0.10
CA LYS A 65 7.16 4.25 0.16
C LYS A 65 6.33 4.78 1.32
N ARG A 66 7.00 5.54 2.18
CA ARG A 66 6.37 6.17 3.34
C ARG A 66 5.32 7.20 2.94
N GLU A 67 5.56 7.95 1.88
CA GLU A 67 4.61 8.94 1.34
C GLU A 67 3.28 8.29 0.94
N GLN A 68 3.32 7.10 0.35
CA GLN A 68 2.11 6.36 -0.04
C GLN A 68 1.34 5.86 1.19
N ILE A 69 2.02 5.38 2.23
CA ILE A 69 1.37 5.00 3.49
C ILE A 69 0.78 6.23 4.21
N GLN A 70 1.48 7.37 4.17
CA GLN A 70 0.95 8.63 4.72
C GLN A 70 -0.34 9.04 4.02
N LEU A 71 -0.45 8.88 2.70
CA LEU A 71 -1.70 9.12 1.97
C LEU A 71 -2.84 8.21 2.48
N LEU A 72 -2.56 6.94 2.74
CA LEU A 72 -3.56 6.02 3.31
C LEU A 72 -3.98 6.42 4.73
N LEU A 73 -3.03 6.86 5.56
CA LEU A 73 -3.30 7.33 6.93
C LEU A 73 -4.08 8.65 6.95
N ASP A 74 -3.83 9.55 6.00
CA ASP A 74 -4.53 10.82 5.86
C ASP A 74 -6.04 10.61 5.63
N GLN A 75 -6.42 9.53 4.93
CA GLN A 75 -7.82 9.17 4.72
C GLN A 75 -8.56 8.77 6.02
N ASN A 76 -7.85 8.52 7.12
CA ASN A 76 -8.43 8.18 8.43
C ASN A 76 -9.31 6.91 8.41
N ILE A 77 -8.98 5.96 7.52
CA ILE A 77 -9.69 4.68 7.36
C ILE A 77 -8.80 3.49 7.71
N ASP A 78 -7.74 3.71 8.49
CA ASP A 78 -6.74 2.70 8.85
C ASP A 78 -7.33 1.39 9.41
N ASP A 79 -8.39 1.46 10.20
CA ASP A 79 -9.12 0.27 10.69
C ASP A 79 -9.78 -0.52 9.53
N ARG A 80 -10.40 0.20 8.59
CA ARG A 80 -11.06 -0.42 7.44
C ARG A 80 -10.03 -1.11 6.54
N ILE A 81 -8.96 -0.39 6.15
CA ILE A 81 -7.89 -0.89 5.26
C ILE A 81 -6.93 -1.87 5.94
N ASN A 82 -7.22 -2.27 7.18
CA ASN A 82 -6.45 -3.25 7.93
C ASN A 82 -4.98 -2.82 8.10
N ILE A 83 -4.75 -1.52 8.37
CA ILE A 83 -3.43 -1.01 8.77
C ILE A 83 -3.09 -1.58 10.15
N SER A 84 -2.25 -2.60 10.16
CA SER A 84 -1.74 -3.24 11.37
C SER A 84 -0.74 -2.34 12.13
N GLU A 85 -0.61 -2.61 13.43
CA GLU A 85 0.33 -1.94 14.33
C GLU A 85 1.79 -1.82 13.81
N PRO A 86 2.43 -2.87 13.24
CA PRO A 86 3.75 -2.77 12.60
C PRO A 86 3.88 -1.61 11.59
N LEU A 87 2.88 -1.40 10.73
CA LEU A 87 2.90 -0.34 9.73
C LEU A 87 2.82 1.05 10.39
N ARG A 88 2.01 1.18 11.45
CA ARG A 88 1.91 2.41 12.26
C ARG A 88 3.23 2.71 12.99
N VAL A 89 3.88 1.68 13.52
CA VAL A 89 5.19 1.82 14.19
C VAL A 89 6.26 2.22 13.17
N TYR A 90 6.25 1.66 11.96
CA TYR A 90 7.15 2.05 10.87
C TYR A 90 6.98 3.53 10.49
N MET A 91 5.73 4.02 10.41
CA MET A 91 5.43 5.42 10.18
C MET A 91 5.90 6.32 11.33
N ARG A 92 5.78 5.87 12.58
CA ARG A 92 6.27 6.62 13.76
C ARG A 92 7.79 6.58 13.94
N ARG A 93 8.46 5.51 13.47
CA ARG A 93 9.92 5.36 13.53
C ARG A 93 10.56 5.73 12.21
N SER A 94 10.85 7.01 12.03
CA SER A 94 11.61 7.50 10.88
C SER A 94 13.06 6.99 10.83
N ASP A 95 13.58 6.50 11.96
CA ASP A 95 14.90 5.87 12.12
C ASP A 95 15.09 4.58 11.30
N LEU A 96 14.01 3.89 10.95
CA LEU A 96 14.12 2.69 10.10
C LEU A 96 14.43 3.10 8.64
N PRO A 97 15.31 2.40 7.93
CA PRO A 97 15.53 2.61 6.50
C PRO A 97 14.29 2.23 5.68
N GLU A 98 14.25 2.66 4.40
CA GLU A 98 13.23 2.21 3.45
C GLU A 98 13.23 0.68 3.34
N ILE A 99 12.07 0.07 3.55
CA ILE A 99 11.93 -1.39 3.48
C ILE A 99 11.85 -1.79 2.00
N GLN A 100 12.74 -2.68 1.60
CA GLN A 100 12.74 -3.26 0.27
C GLN A 100 12.25 -4.71 0.37
N ALA A 101 11.21 -5.03 -0.39
CA ALA A 101 10.74 -6.38 -0.59
C ALA A 101 11.13 -6.84 -1.99
N VAL A 102 11.85 -7.95 -2.08
CA VAL A 102 12.08 -8.60 -3.36
C VAL A 102 10.90 -9.50 -3.60
N ARG A 103 10.14 -9.21 -4.66
CA ARG A 103 9.13 -10.15 -5.15
C ARG A 103 9.89 -11.26 -5.88
N SER A 104 10.40 -12.21 -5.12
CA SER A 104 10.77 -13.50 -5.68
C SER A 104 9.46 -14.12 -6.16
N LEU A 105 9.15 -13.95 -7.44
CA LEU A 105 8.26 -14.87 -8.13
C LEU A 105 8.90 -16.24 -7.91
N LEU A 106 8.44 -16.96 -6.89
CA LEU A 106 8.53 -18.41 -6.89
C LEU A 106 7.76 -18.79 -8.14
N SER A 107 8.47 -18.94 -9.26
CA SER A 107 7.93 -19.52 -10.46
C SER A 107 7.36 -20.87 -10.05
N THR A 108 6.07 -20.91 -9.78
CA THR A 108 5.28 -22.13 -9.85
C THR A 108 5.16 -22.51 -11.32
N THR A 109 6.30 -22.76 -11.96
CA THR A 109 6.39 -23.68 -13.09
C THR A 109 6.54 -25.06 -12.47
N GLN A 110 5.41 -25.58 -11.98
CA GLN A 110 5.15 -27.00 -11.98
C GLN A 110 4.44 -27.30 -13.29
N GLY A 111 5.04 -28.15 -14.12
CA GLY A 111 4.50 -28.62 -15.39
C GLY A 111 5.58 -29.16 -16.29
#